data_AF-A0AA43BTL9-F1
#
_entry.id   AF-A0AA43BTL9-F1
#
_cell.length_a   1.000
_cell.length_b   1.000
_cell.length_c   1.000
_cell.angle_alpha   90.00
_cell.angle_beta   90.00
_cell.angle_gamma   90.00
#
_symmetry.space_group_name_H-M   'P 1'
#
loop_
_entity.id
_entity.type
_entity.pdbx_description
1 polymer ?
#
loop_
_entity_poly.entity_id
_entity_poly.type
_entity_poly.pdbx_seq_one_letter_code
_entity_poly.pdbx_strand_id
1 'polypeptide(L)'
;MGESLAPYLAGGHREFERPIVVDTSKRIRPMVFPSGIKVIENINRHTIEFYDLNRDPSEKRNLIDELGPESRSHVAAMRSFFGAHRLRRSGYTPPTRAF
;
A
#
# COMPACT_ATOMS: atom_id res chain seq x y z
N MET A 1 -0.39 -12.99 2.85
CA MET A 1 0.33 -13.06 1.55
C MET A 1 1.81 -12.95 1.83
N GLY A 2 2.66 -13.74 1.17
CA GLY A 2 4.11 -13.67 1.31
C GLY A 2 4.81 -14.33 0.12
N GLU A 3 6.07 -13.97 -0.10
CA GLU A 3 6.95 -14.63 -1.07
C GLU A 3 8.21 -15.12 -0.33
N SER A 4 8.78 -16.23 -0.79
CA SER A 4 9.96 -16.81 -0.14
C SER A 4 11.20 -15.98 -0.44
N LEU A 5 11.94 -15.62 0.63
CA LEU A 5 13.24 -14.97 0.54
C LEU A 5 14.41 -15.98 0.45
N ALA A 6 14.14 -17.28 0.59
CA ALA A 6 15.17 -18.31 0.59
C ALA A 6 16.10 -18.27 -0.65
N PRO A 7 15.61 -18.00 -1.89
CA PRO A 7 16.49 -17.85 -3.05
C PRO A 7 17.51 -16.72 -2.93
N TYR A 8 17.13 -15.58 -2.32
CA TYR A 8 18.06 -14.48 -2.04
C TYR A 8 19.10 -14.87 -1.00
N LEU A 9 18.67 -15.55 0.07
CA LEU A 9 19.58 -16.01 1.13
C LEU A 9 20.60 -17.04 0.62
N ALA A 10 20.25 -17.79 -0.42
CA ALA A 10 21.14 -18.73 -1.09
C ALA A 10 22.12 -18.06 -2.09
N GLY A 11 22.15 -16.73 -2.18
CA GLY A 11 22.99 -15.98 -3.12
C GLY A 11 22.41 -15.91 -4.55
N GLY A 12 21.19 -16.39 -4.77
CA GLY A 12 20.46 -16.20 -6.01
C GLY A 12 19.87 -14.79 -6.11
N HIS A 13 19.40 -14.44 -7.31
CA HIS A 13 18.65 -13.20 -7.54
C HIS A 13 17.22 -13.54 -7.94
N ARG A 14 16.25 -12.78 -7.43
CA ARG A 14 14.84 -12.89 -7.79
C ARG A 14 14.23 -11.49 -7.84
N GLU A 15 13.46 -11.20 -8.87
CA GLU A 15 12.63 -9.98 -8.83
C GLU A 15 11.36 -10.28 -8.04
N PHE A 16 11.04 -9.41 -7.07
CA PHE A 16 9.79 -9.50 -6.32
C PHE A 16 8.72 -8.70 -7.07
N GLU A 17 7.68 -9.39 -7.52
CA GLU A 17 6.60 -8.77 -8.31
C GLU A 17 5.44 -8.31 -7.44
N ARG A 18 5.44 -8.65 -6.15
CA ARG A 18 4.35 -8.32 -5.24
C ARG A 18 4.61 -7.04 -4.45
N PRO A 19 3.57 -6.25 -4.21
CA PRO A 19 3.69 -5.09 -3.34
C PRO A 19 3.90 -5.51 -1.88
N ILE A 20 4.58 -4.65 -1.13
CA ILE A 20 4.66 -4.72 0.33
C ILE A 20 3.47 -3.93 0.89
N VAL A 21 2.71 -4.55 1.79
CA VAL A 21 1.53 -3.93 2.39
C VAL A 21 1.68 -3.84 3.89
N VAL A 22 1.29 -2.70 4.46
CA VAL A 22 1.28 -2.48 5.90
C VAL A 22 -0.13 -2.07 6.32
N ASP A 23 -0.68 -2.74 7.33
CA ASP A 23 -1.92 -2.33 7.99
C ASP A 23 -1.59 -1.91 9.42
N THR A 24 -1.83 -0.64 9.73
CA THR A 24 -1.48 -0.07 11.04
C THR A 24 -2.72 0.11 11.90
N SER A 25 -2.55 0.01 13.23
CA SER A 25 -3.63 0.30 14.19
C SER A 25 -4.17 1.74 14.09
N LYS A 26 -3.41 2.67 13.49
CA LYS A 26 -3.78 4.08 13.32
C LYS A 26 -4.64 4.35 12.08
N ARG A 27 -5.12 3.29 11.39
CA ARG A 27 -5.84 3.38 10.10
C ARG A 27 -5.07 4.10 9.00
N ILE A 28 -3.76 3.92 9.04
CA ILE A 28 -2.85 4.31 7.98
C ILE A 28 -2.50 3.04 7.22
N ARG A 29 -2.66 3.07 5.90
CA ARG A 29 -2.46 1.94 5.01
C ARG A 29 -1.40 2.26 3.95
N PRO A 30 -0.13 1.99 4.25
CA PRO A 30 0.93 2.04 3.25
C PRO A 30 0.91 0.82 2.33
N MET A 31 1.18 1.06 1.05
CA MET A 31 1.49 0.04 0.06
C MET A 31 2.69 0.48 -0.78
N VAL A 32 3.71 -0.35 -0.89
CA VAL A 32 4.90 -0.11 -1.73
C VAL A 32 4.88 -1.10 -2.89
N PHE A 33 4.91 -0.58 -4.11
CA PHE A 33 4.90 -1.35 -5.34
C PHE A 33 6.34 -1.70 -5.77
N PRO A 34 6.54 -2.80 -6.54
CA PRO A 34 7.85 -3.16 -7.06
C PRO A 34 8.54 -2.06 -7.88
N SER A 35 7.76 -1.16 -8.47
CA SER A 35 8.27 0.02 -9.19
C SER A 35 8.95 1.06 -8.30
N GLY A 36 8.92 0.91 -6.98
CA GLY A 36 9.41 1.90 -6.01
C GLY A 36 8.38 2.97 -5.65
N ILE A 37 7.16 2.87 -6.18
CA ILE A 37 6.06 3.76 -5.79
C ILE A 37 5.52 3.36 -4.43
N LYS A 38 5.35 4.33 -3.54
CA LYS A 38 4.64 4.17 -2.26
C LYS A 38 3.36 4.99 -2.29
N VAL A 39 2.25 4.34 -1.91
CA VAL A 39 0.98 5.00 -1.65
C VAL A 39 0.63 4.83 -0.18
N ILE A 40 0.16 5.90 0.46
CA ILE A 40 -0.35 5.87 1.82
C ILE A 40 -1.79 6.38 1.81
N GLU A 41 -2.73 5.57 2.29
CA GLU A 41 -4.08 6.04 2.61
C GLU A 41 -4.22 6.24 4.12
N ASN A 42 -4.50 7.48 4.51
CA ASN A 42 -4.91 7.81 5.87
C ASN A 42 -6.43 7.94 5.90
N ILE A 43 -7.09 6.89 6.38
CA ILE A 43 -8.56 6.79 6.38
C ILE A 43 -9.18 7.86 7.27
N ASN A 44 -8.56 8.15 8.42
CA ASN A 44 -9.09 9.13 9.38
C ASN A 44 -9.05 10.56 8.84
N ARG A 45 -8.03 10.89 8.05
CA ARG A 45 -7.86 12.22 7.46
C ARG A 45 -8.38 12.31 6.03
N HIS A 46 -8.90 11.23 5.46
CA HIS A 46 -9.32 11.14 4.07
C HIS A 46 -8.24 11.64 3.08
N THR A 47 -6.98 11.35 3.38
CA THR A 47 -5.84 11.79 2.57
C THR A 47 -5.16 10.61 1.89
N ILE A 48 -4.66 10.88 0.69
CA ILE A 48 -3.79 10.00 -0.06
C ILE A 48 -2.45 10.71 -0.23
N GLU A 49 -1.37 9.99 0.05
CA GLU A 49 -0.01 10.45 -0.21
C GLU A 49 0.63 9.49 -1.21
N PHE A 50 1.46 10.05 -2.10
CA PHE A 50 2.09 9.33 -3.20
C PHE A 50 3.56 9.71 -3.30
N TYR A 51 4.46 8.74 -3.21
CA TYR A 51 5.90 8.96 -3.21
C TYR A 51 6.60 8.04 -4.22
N ASP A 52 7.64 8.54 -4.87
CA ASP A 52 8.60 7.73 -5.64
C ASP A 52 9.84 7.51 -4.78
N LEU A 53 9.99 6.31 -4.21
CA LEU A 53 11.09 5.98 -3.30
C LEU A 53 12.44 5.83 -4.01
N ASN A 54 12.46 5.65 -5.33
CA ASN A 54 13.73 5.62 -6.07
C ASN A 54 14.35 7.02 -6.15
N ARG A 55 13.51 8.07 -6.18
CA ARG A 55 13.94 9.47 -6.27
C ARG A 55 13.97 10.16 -4.91
N ASP A 56 13.06 9.80 -4.01
CA ASP A 56 12.90 10.39 -2.69
C ASP A 56 12.61 9.32 -1.63
N PRO A 57 13.65 8.55 -1.20
CA PRO A 57 13.50 7.54 -0.16
C PRO A 57 13.16 8.12 1.21
N SER A 58 13.27 9.45 1.38
CA SER A 58 12.92 10.15 2.62
C SER A 58 11.46 10.66 2.63
N GLU A 59 10.69 10.42 1.56
CA GLU A 59 9.26 10.75 1.47
C GLU A 59 8.96 12.23 1.77
N LYS A 60 9.84 13.12 1.31
CA LYS A 60 9.74 14.57 1.53
C LYS A 60 8.80 15.26 0.54
N ARG A 61 8.60 14.70 -0.66
CA ARG A 61 7.79 15.28 -1.72
C ARG A 61 6.62 14.37 -2.07
N ASN A 62 5.42 14.75 -1.63
CA ASN A 62 4.18 14.11 -2.03
C ASN A 62 3.82 14.53 -3.47
N LEU A 63 3.69 13.54 -4.36
CA LEU A 63 3.45 13.71 -5.80
C LEU A 63 1.97 13.61 -6.18
N ILE A 64 1.05 13.46 -5.22
CA ILE A 64 -0.36 13.17 -5.50
C ILE A 64 -1.02 14.25 -6.38
N ASP A 65 -0.68 15.52 -6.16
CA ASP A 65 -1.23 16.65 -6.92
C ASP A 65 -0.59 16.80 -8.31
N GLU A 66 0.65 16.32 -8.47
CA GLU A 66 1.42 16.43 -9.71
C GLU A 66 1.06 15.32 -10.72
N LEU A 67 0.82 14.10 -10.22
CA LEU A 67 0.62 12.92 -11.06
C LEU A 67 -0.81 12.75 -11.58
N GLY A 68 -1.79 13.43 -10.97
CA GLY A 68 -3.18 13.44 -11.44
C GLY A 68 -3.71 12.02 -11.77
N PRO A 69 -4.14 11.75 -13.03
CA PRO A 69 -4.66 10.44 -13.44
C PRO A 69 -3.71 9.25 -13.26
N GLU A 70 -2.39 9.45 -13.34
CA GLU A 70 -1.41 8.35 -13.26
C GLU A 70 -1.35 7.70 -11.88
N SER A 71 -1.71 8.46 -10.83
CA SER A 71 -1.81 7.95 -9.47
C SER A 71 -3.01 7.00 -9.26
N ARG A 72 -4.05 7.08 -10.12
CA ARG A 72 -5.34 6.40 -9.90
C ARG A 72 -5.24 4.89 -9.90
N SER A 73 -4.37 4.32 -10.75
CA SER A 73 -4.21 2.87 -10.85
C SER A 73 -3.64 2.26 -9.57
N HIS A 74 -2.60 2.89 -9.00
CA HIS A 74 -1.99 2.46 -7.74
C HIS A 74 -2.97 2.62 -6.56
N VAL A 75 -3.69 3.74 -6.50
CA VAL A 75 -4.71 3.96 -5.46
C VAL A 75 -5.84 2.93 -5.57
N ALA A 76 -6.31 2.63 -6.80
CA ALA A 76 -7.33 1.61 -7.04
C ALA A 76 -6.84 0.22 -6.65
N ALA A 77 -5.60 -0.14 -6.99
CA ALA A 77 -5.00 -1.43 -6.62
C ALA A 77 -4.93 -1.59 -5.09
N MET A 78 -4.47 -0.55 -4.38
CA MET A 78 -4.44 -0.53 -2.92
C MET A 78 -5.83 -0.72 -2.31
N ARG A 79 -6.83 0.03 -2.78
CA ARG A 79 -8.21 -0.08 -2.28
C ARG A 79 -8.81 -1.45 -2.57
N SER A 80 -8.58 -2.01 -3.75
CA SER A 80 -9.00 -3.37 -4.09
C SER A 80 -8.39 -4.41 -3.16
N PHE A 81 -7.09 -4.30 -2.87
CA PHE A 81 -6.39 -5.20 -1.95
C PHE A 81 -7.05 -5.18 -0.56
N PHE A 82 -7.18 -4.01 0.06
CA PHE A 82 -7.76 -3.90 1.41
C PHE A 82 -9.26 -4.24 1.43
N GLY A 83 -9.98 -3.96 0.34
CA GLY A 83 -11.38 -4.33 0.18
C GLY A 83 -11.60 -5.85 0.14
N ALA A 84 -10.71 -6.57 -0.54
CA ALA A 84 -10.72 -8.03 -0.63
C ALA A 84 -10.31 -8.71 0.68
N HIS A 85 -9.36 -8.13 1.42
CA HIS A 85 -8.87 -8.66 2.69
C HIS A 85 -9.64 -8.15 3.93
N ARG A 86 -10.73 -7.40 3.71
CA ARG A 86 -11.58 -6.93 4.81
C ARG A 86 -12.24 -8.12 5.50
N LEU A 87 -12.11 -8.20 6.82
CA LEU A 87 -12.80 -9.21 7.61
C LEU A 87 -14.32 -9.05 7.48
N ARG A 88 -14.98 -10.02 6.84
CA ARG A 88 -16.44 -10.09 6.67
C ARG A 88 -16.93 -11.41 7.27
N ARG A 89 -17.03 -11.49 8.60
CA ARG A 89 -17.66 -12.63 9.28
C ARG A 89 -19.11 -12.28 9.59
N SER A 90 -20.04 -13.21 9.38
CA SER A 90 -21.45 -13.01 9.79
C SER A 90 -21.52 -12.67 11.29
N GLY A 91 -22.24 -11.61 11.65
CA GLY A 91 -22.32 -11.09 13.02
C GLY A 91 -21.14 -10.24 13.48
N TYR A 92 -20.06 -10.11 12.69
CA TYR A 92 -18.96 -9.19 13.01
C TYR A 92 -19.34 -7.75 12.64
N THR A 93 -19.62 -6.94 13.66
CA THR A 93 -19.72 -5.49 13.51
C THR A 93 -18.32 -4.91 13.71
N PRO A 94 -17.72 -4.28 12.70
CA PRO A 94 -16.46 -3.56 12.90
C PRO A 94 -16.63 -2.57 14.06
N PRO A 95 -15.70 -2.49 15.02
CA PRO A 95 -15.85 -1.68 16.23
C PRO A 95 -15.93 -0.16 15.96
N THR A 96 -15.90 0.24 14.70
CA THR A 96 -16.04 1.63 14.26
C THR A 96 -16.82 1.69 12.94
N ARG A 97 -17.70 2.70 12.81
CA ARG A 97 -18.58 2.88 11.65
C ARG A 97 -17.77 2.93 10.34
N ALA A 98 -18.27 2.21 9.33
CA ALA A 98 -17.83 2.37 7.96
C ALA A 98 -18.28 3.76 7.48
N PHE A 99 -17.35 4.54 6.92
CA PHE A 99 -17.62 5.75 6.16
C PHE A 99 -17.56 5.40 4.67
#